data_AF-A0AAQ1ALH1-F1
#
_entry.id   AF-A0AAQ1ALH1-F1
#
_cell.length_a   1.000
_cell.length_b   1.000
_cell.length_c   1.000
_cell.angle_alpha   90.00
_cell.angle_beta   90.00
_cell.angle_gamma   90.00
#
_symmetry.space_group_name_H-M   'P 1'
#
loop_
_entity.id
_entity.type
_entity.pdbx_description
1 polymer ?
#
loop_
_entity_poly.entity_id
_entity_poly.type
_entity_poly.pdbx_seq_one_letter_code
_entity_poly.pdbx_strand_id
1 'polypeptide(L)'
;MEFKDWVIASLGLGKGVKTALEMNLRLAAKTVQALNQASSRLDEETLTGAMIGALVSAHPMSAASFPADPASAIEWSGYSKHGSDAHSERHSGADFAMVLSLPDGRLRMAIFQAKSDWGRSATKNMLVVGQIKKVPAVKDDNGAVIERAHRRNQIKALVDATINIQSKNGKTVSVSDLRWVYYLCQFQDGIKAVALSEIEESVLLSIRTVSTVKVPLSPTIGRSLDALLKCGCRQKTLCWLELSTSVEGMLPPPIDLSALVELMPVVVGQEGSTGPKLEFGLDVNVVKLSQQLVALPEPAPIPSKAQHRIKI
;
A
#
# COMPACT_ATOMS: atom_id res chain seq x y z
N MET A 1 20.19 19.00 -20.95
CA MET A 1 19.94 17.90 -19.99
C MET A 1 18.44 17.77 -19.89
N GLU A 2 17.85 16.60 -20.11
CA GLU A 2 16.40 16.43 -19.96
C GLU A 2 16.01 16.55 -18.47
N PHE A 3 14.80 17.03 -18.19
CA PHE A 3 14.31 17.20 -16.82
C PHE A 3 14.41 15.90 -16.01
N LYS A 4 14.06 14.76 -16.63
CA LYS A 4 14.18 13.42 -16.00
C LYS A 4 15.60 13.08 -15.56
N ASP A 5 16.61 13.42 -16.39
CA ASP A 5 18.01 13.11 -16.11
C ASP A 5 18.52 13.98 -14.98
N TRP A 6 18.09 15.25 -14.95
CA TRP A 6 18.35 16.17 -13.86
C TRP A 6 17.74 15.67 -12.55
N VAL A 7 16.48 15.22 -12.55
CA VAL A 7 15.81 14.66 -11.36
C VAL A 7 16.56 13.43 -10.84
N ILE A 8 16.88 12.48 -11.74
CA ILE A 8 17.59 11.24 -11.38
C ILE A 8 18.96 11.54 -10.78
N ALA A 9 19.72 12.46 -11.39
CA ALA A 9 21.05 12.84 -10.92
C ALA A 9 20.99 13.62 -9.60
N SER A 10 20.17 14.67 -9.53
CA SER A 10 20.08 15.58 -8.39
C SER A 10 19.51 14.89 -7.15
N LEU A 11 18.54 13.99 -7.35
CA LEU A 11 17.93 13.25 -6.25
C LEU A 11 18.55 11.86 -6.07
N GLY A 12 19.68 11.56 -6.72
CA GLY A 12 20.45 10.35 -6.49
C GLY A 12 19.63 9.07 -6.62
N LEU A 13 18.66 9.04 -7.55
CA LEU A 13 17.85 7.85 -7.79
C LEU A 13 18.68 6.74 -8.45
N GLY A 14 19.87 7.03 -8.98
CA GLY A 14 20.69 6.03 -9.66
C GLY A 14 20.09 5.60 -11.01
N LYS A 15 20.89 4.87 -11.80
CA LYS A 15 20.51 4.49 -13.17
C LYS A 15 19.33 3.52 -13.19
N GLY A 16 18.47 3.65 -14.20
CA GLY A 16 17.47 2.64 -14.56
C GLY A 16 16.02 2.93 -14.20
N VAL A 17 15.66 4.17 -13.83
CA VAL A 17 14.25 4.59 -13.73
C VAL A 17 13.67 4.68 -15.14
N LYS A 18 12.63 3.89 -15.43
CA LYS A 18 12.08 3.77 -16.81
C LYS A 18 10.70 4.40 -17.00
N THR A 19 9.97 4.64 -15.93
CA THR A 19 8.58 5.11 -15.99
C THR A 19 8.30 6.17 -14.93
N ALA A 20 7.25 6.98 -15.14
CA ALA A 20 6.73 7.90 -14.12
C ALA A 20 6.38 7.16 -12.82
N LEU A 21 5.77 5.97 -12.93
CA LEU A 21 5.44 5.12 -11.79
C LEU A 21 6.69 4.76 -10.96
N GLU A 22 7.74 4.28 -11.61
CA GLU A 22 8.98 3.92 -10.92
C GLU A 22 9.64 5.16 -10.30
N MET A 23 9.62 6.30 -10.98
CA MET A 23 10.14 7.55 -10.41
C MET A 23 9.36 7.97 -9.17
N ASN A 24 8.03 7.94 -9.22
CA ASN A 24 7.16 8.34 -8.13
C ASN A 24 7.44 7.50 -6.88
N LEU A 25 7.42 6.17 -7.04
CA LEU A 25 7.65 5.25 -5.95
C LEU A 25 9.01 5.44 -5.29
N ARG A 26 10.05 5.75 -6.06
CA ARG A 26 11.41 5.92 -5.53
C ARG A 26 11.62 7.27 -4.89
N LEU A 27 11.02 8.34 -5.43
CA LEU A 27 10.97 9.63 -4.78
C LEU A 27 10.21 9.54 -3.45
N ALA A 28 9.05 8.89 -3.45
CA ALA A 28 8.26 8.65 -2.25
C ALA A 28 9.06 7.86 -1.20
N ALA A 29 9.75 6.78 -1.61
CA ALA A 29 10.63 6.02 -0.73
C ALA A 29 11.71 6.89 -0.09
N LYS A 30 12.33 7.77 -0.88
CA LYS A 30 13.39 8.66 -0.41
C LYS A 30 12.86 9.71 0.57
N THR A 31 11.71 10.31 0.27
CA THR A 31 11.01 11.24 1.17
C THR A 31 10.70 10.59 2.51
N VAL A 32 10.10 9.39 2.49
CA VAL A 32 9.77 8.65 3.71
C VAL A 32 11.03 8.21 4.46
N GLN A 33 12.09 7.81 3.76
CA GLN A 33 13.36 7.46 4.38
C GLN A 33 14.01 8.65 5.09
N ALA A 34 13.87 9.86 4.55
CA ALA A 34 14.39 11.08 5.17
C ALA A 34 13.71 11.38 6.53
N LEU A 35 12.49 10.89 6.77
CA LEU A 35 11.81 11.03 8.06
C LEU A 35 12.53 10.30 9.21
N ASN A 36 13.43 9.35 8.92
CA ASN A 36 14.30 8.78 9.95
C ASN A 36 15.33 9.75 10.52
N GLN A 37 15.55 10.89 9.86
CA GLN A 37 16.42 11.95 10.37
C GLN A 37 15.71 12.84 11.39
N ALA A 38 14.39 12.71 11.54
CA ALA A 38 13.66 13.44 12.56
C ALA A 38 14.15 13.04 13.96
N SER A 39 14.20 14.01 14.89
CA SER A 39 14.63 13.78 16.28
C SER A 39 13.70 12.83 17.04
N SER A 40 12.47 12.70 16.57
CA SER A 40 11.44 11.80 17.05
C SER A 40 10.96 10.88 15.94
N ARG A 41 10.76 9.59 16.26
CA ARG A 41 10.07 8.68 15.34
C ARG A 41 8.59 9.04 15.28
N LEU A 42 7.97 8.73 14.16
CA LEU A 42 6.56 8.92 13.94
C LEU A 42 5.79 7.77 14.58
N ASP A 43 4.57 8.06 15.02
CA ASP A 43 3.62 6.99 15.33
C ASP A 43 3.13 6.32 14.04
N GLU A 44 2.39 5.21 14.19
CA GLU A 44 1.94 4.37 13.06
C GLU A 44 1.03 5.14 12.09
N GLU A 45 0.19 6.05 12.62
CA GLU A 45 -0.76 6.84 11.84
C GLU A 45 -0.04 7.92 11.02
N THR A 46 0.91 8.60 11.65
CA THR A 46 1.72 9.63 11.03
C THR A 46 2.65 9.03 9.98
N LEU A 47 3.22 7.84 10.21
CA LEU A 47 4.01 7.13 9.21
C LEU A 47 3.16 6.76 7.97
N THR A 48 1.94 6.28 8.19
CA THR A 48 0.99 5.97 7.11
C THR A 48 0.62 7.23 6.32
N GLY A 49 0.28 8.32 7.02
CA GLY A 49 -0.02 9.61 6.38
C GLY A 49 1.18 10.19 5.61
N ALA A 50 2.39 10.05 6.15
CA ALA A 50 3.61 10.49 5.48
C ALA A 50 3.90 9.68 4.22
N MET A 51 3.59 8.38 4.20
CA MET A 51 3.70 7.55 2.99
C MET A 51 2.75 8.05 1.89
N ILE A 52 1.50 8.34 2.23
CA ILE A 52 0.51 8.89 1.29
C ILE A 52 0.99 10.25 0.76
N GLY A 53 1.37 11.16 1.65
CA GLY A 53 1.87 12.49 1.28
C GLY A 53 3.12 12.43 0.40
N ALA A 54 4.01 11.45 0.63
CA ALA A 54 5.20 11.23 -0.18
C ALA A 54 4.87 10.74 -1.61
N LEU A 55 3.89 9.85 -1.76
CA LEU A 55 3.41 9.39 -3.08
C LEU A 55 2.78 10.54 -3.87
N VAL A 56 1.92 11.33 -3.21
CA VAL A 56 1.25 12.49 -3.82
C VAL A 56 2.27 13.55 -4.23
N SER A 57 3.18 13.93 -3.34
CA SER A 57 4.19 14.96 -3.62
C SER A 57 5.22 14.55 -4.67
N ALA A 58 5.49 13.26 -4.81
CA ALA A 58 6.34 12.75 -5.87
C ALA A 58 5.66 12.74 -7.25
N HIS A 59 4.33 12.80 -7.32
CA HIS A 59 3.60 12.61 -8.57
C HIS A 59 3.89 13.69 -9.61
N PRO A 60 3.74 14.99 -9.31
CA PRO A 60 3.98 16.06 -10.28
C PRO A 60 5.36 15.98 -10.95
N MET A 61 6.41 15.77 -10.15
CA MET A 61 7.78 15.66 -10.66
C MET A 61 7.99 14.43 -11.54
N SER A 62 7.31 13.32 -11.21
CA SER A 62 7.37 12.08 -11.98
C SER A 62 6.61 12.20 -13.30
N ALA A 63 5.43 12.80 -13.28
CA ALA A 63 4.60 13.06 -14.46
C ALA A 63 5.27 14.06 -15.42
N ALA A 64 5.99 15.06 -14.91
CA ALA A 64 6.77 15.97 -15.76
C ALA A 64 8.04 15.33 -16.35
N SER A 65 8.52 14.23 -15.77
CA SER A 65 9.75 13.55 -16.20
C SER A 65 9.54 12.50 -17.29
N PHE A 66 8.31 12.02 -17.49
CA PHE A 66 7.99 10.99 -18.48
C PHE A 66 6.69 11.34 -19.19
N PRO A 67 6.49 10.88 -20.44
CA PRO A 67 5.19 10.98 -21.08
C PRO A 67 4.09 10.37 -20.21
N ALA A 68 2.90 10.97 -20.24
CA ALA A 68 1.74 10.39 -19.57
C ALA A 68 1.48 8.99 -20.14
N ASP A 69 1.53 8.00 -19.26
CA ASP A 69 1.12 6.64 -19.58
C ASP A 69 -0.21 6.38 -18.87
N PRO A 70 -1.33 6.40 -19.60
CA PRO A 70 -2.61 6.17 -18.98
C PRO A 70 -2.69 4.76 -18.39
N ALA A 71 -1.91 3.76 -18.79
CA ALA A 71 -1.97 2.42 -18.21
C ALA A 71 -1.27 2.30 -16.84
N SER A 72 -0.39 3.26 -16.50
CA SER A 72 0.36 3.25 -15.25
C SER A 72 -0.39 3.99 -14.14
N ALA A 73 -0.64 3.31 -13.02
CA ALA A 73 -1.32 3.91 -11.87
C ALA A 73 -0.81 3.37 -10.53
N ILE A 74 -0.98 4.18 -9.48
CA ILE A 74 -0.81 3.78 -8.08
C ILE A 74 -2.16 3.96 -7.41
N GLU A 75 -2.82 2.86 -7.07
CA GLU A 75 -4.05 2.89 -6.31
C GLU A 75 -3.76 2.66 -4.83
N TRP A 76 -4.34 3.52 -4.00
CA TRP A 76 -4.22 3.45 -2.55
C TRP A 76 -5.57 3.13 -1.93
N SER A 77 -5.65 2.05 -1.16
CA SER A 77 -6.86 1.67 -0.43
C SER A 77 -6.58 1.70 1.07
N GLY A 78 -7.26 2.60 1.79
CA GLY A 78 -7.19 2.67 3.25
C GLY A 78 -8.24 1.78 3.90
N TYR A 79 -7.87 1.02 4.92
CA TYR A 79 -8.84 0.26 5.72
C TYR A 79 -9.44 1.17 6.79
N SER A 80 -10.77 1.15 6.97
CA SER A 80 -11.43 2.04 7.93
C SER A 80 -11.13 1.61 9.37
N LYS A 81 -10.67 2.54 10.21
CA LYS A 81 -10.44 2.25 11.66
C LYS A 81 -11.72 1.93 12.41
N HIS A 82 -12.84 2.48 11.94
CA HIS A 82 -14.15 2.39 12.55
C HIS A 82 -15.14 1.86 11.50
N GLY A 83 -15.65 0.65 11.72
CA GLY A 83 -16.58 0.00 10.82
C GLY A 83 -16.91 -1.42 11.30
N SER A 84 -18.12 -1.88 10.99
CA SER A 84 -18.54 -3.28 11.13
C SER A 84 -18.44 -4.04 9.80
N ASP A 85 -17.97 -3.37 8.75
CA ASP A 85 -17.80 -3.91 7.42
C ASP A 85 -16.56 -4.81 7.32
N ALA A 86 -16.58 -5.73 6.35
CA ALA A 86 -15.52 -6.72 6.11
C ALA A 86 -14.15 -6.08 5.82
N HIS A 87 -14.12 -4.80 5.45
CA HIS A 87 -12.94 -4.02 5.09
C HIS A 87 -12.50 -3.03 6.18
N SER A 88 -13.04 -3.12 7.40
CA SER A 88 -12.49 -2.35 8.53
C SER A 88 -11.16 -2.94 9.02
N GLU A 89 -10.26 -2.09 9.54
CA GLU A 89 -9.01 -2.48 10.21
C GLU A 89 -9.28 -3.49 11.34
N ARG A 90 -10.45 -3.40 11.98
CA ARG A 90 -10.91 -4.37 12.97
C ARG A 90 -10.99 -5.78 12.39
N HIS A 91 -11.39 -5.92 11.13
CA HIS A 91 -11.59 -7.18 10.44
C HIS A 91 -10.36 -7.61 9.63
N SER A 92 -9.64 -6.67 9.03
CA SER A 92 -8.48 -6.92 8.18
C SER A 92 -7.14 -6.88 8.90
N GLY A 93 -7.01 -6.16 10.02
CA GLY A 93 -5.72 -5.94 10.71
C GLY A 93 -4.67 -5.17 9.89
N ALA A 94 -5.01 -4.68 8.71
CA ALA A 94 -4.15 -3.88 7.84
C ALA A 94 -4.44 -2.39 7.98
N ASP A 95 -3.43 -1.54 7.78
CA ASP A 95 -3.62 -0.08 7.73
C ASP A 95 -3.95 0.36 6.31
N PHE A 96 -3.23 -0.17 5.31
CA PHE A 96 -3.47 0.15 3.91
C PHE A 96 -3.02 -0.96 2.96
N ALA A 97 -3.53 -0.90 1.74
CA ALA A 97 -3.05 -1.67 0.60
C ALA A 97 -2.61 -0.73 -0.53
N MET A 98 -1.56 -1.12 -1.24
CA MET A 98 -1.12 -0.47 -2.47
C MET A 98 -1.33 -1.43 -3.63
N VAL A 99 -1.95 -0.94 -4.70
CA VAL A 99 -2.03 -1.64 -5.99
C VAL A 99 -1.27 -0.82 -7.03
N LEU A 100 -0.42 -1.50 -7.80
CA LEU A 100 0.33 -0.92 -8.91
C LEU A 100 -0.25 -1.47 -10.22
N SER A 101 -0.65 -0.56 -11.09
CA SER A 101 -0.97 -0.86 -12.48
C SER A 101 0.26 -0.56 -13.32
N LEU A 102 0.81 -1.60 -13.96
CA LEU A 102 2.02 -1.49 -14.78
C LEU A 102 1.66 -1.20 -16.25
N PRO A 103 2.57 -0.59 -17.04
CA PRO A 103 2.34 -0.29 -18.46
C PRO A 103 1.96 -1.52 -19.32
N ASP A 104 2.37 -2.72 -18.89
CA ASP A 104 2.06 -3.97 -19.58
C ASP A 104 0.74 -4.61 -19.15
N GLY A 105 -0.13 -3.85 -18.46
CA GLY A 105 -1.46 -4.27 -18.03
C GLY A 105 -1.48 -5.15 -16.78
N ARG A 106 -0.32 -5.44 -16.20
CA ARG A 106 -0.25 -6.25 -14.97
C ARG A 106 -0.60 -5.43 -13.75
N LEU A 107 -1.32 -6.08 -12.84
CA LEU A 107 -1.68 -5.53 -11.53
C LEU A 107 -0.86 -6.23 -10.45
N ARG A 108 -0.37 -5.43 -9.49
CA ARG A 108 0.39 -5.94 -8.34
C ARG A 108 -0.08 -5.34 -7.05
N MET A 109 -0.13 -6.14 -6.00
CA MET A 109 -0.60 -5.70 -4.69
C MET A 109 0.40 -5.99 -3.58
N ALA A 110 0.49 -5.06 -2.64
CA ALA A 110 1.10 -5.27 -1.34
C ALA A 110 0.20 -4.69 -0.23
N ILE A 111 0.13 -5.38 0.91
CA ILE A 111 -0.63 -4.95 2.09
C ILE A 111 0.36 -4.57 3.18
N PHE A 112 0.05 -3.48 3.88
CA PHE A 112 0.93 -2.92 4.89
C PHE A 112 0.20 -2.70 6.21
N GLN A 113 0.88 -3.03 7.29
CA GLN A 113 0.55 -2.61 8.64
C GLN A 113 1.72 -1.79 9.18
N ALA A 114 1.51 -0.52 9.46
CA ALA A 114 2.50 0.37 10.02
C ALA A 114 2.85 -0.05 11.45
N LYS A 115 4.15 0.03 11.76
CA LYS A 115 4.72 -0.27 13.07
C LYS A 115 5.81 0.74 13.38
N SER A 116 5.93 1.07 14.64
CA SER A 116 6.94 2.02 15.12
C SER A 116 7.40 1.59 16.51
N ASP A 117 8.70 1.62 16.77
CA ASP A 117 9.25 1.52 18.13
C ASP A 117 9.29 2.91 18.81
N TRP A 118 8.25 3.71 18.55
CA TRP A 118 8.00 4.99 19.21
C TRP A 118 7.58 4.78 20.67
N GLY A 119 8.22 5.52 21.58
CA GLY A 119 7.92 5.50 23.01
C GLY A 119 9.17 5.47 23.88
N ARG A 120 9.13 6.15 25.04
CA ARG A 120 10.27 6.25 25.98
C ARG A 120 10.74 4.89 26.52
N SER A 121 9.87 3.89 26.55
CA SER A 121 10.15 2.53 27.02
C SER A 121 10.28 1.50 25.90
N ALA A 122 10.27 1.93 24.64
CA ALA A 122 10.40 1.02 23.50
C ALA A 122 11.86 0.58 23.36
N THR A 123 12.08 -0.73 23.24
CA THR A 123 13.40 -1.27 22.89
C THR A 123 13.66 -0.97 21.43
N LYS A 124 14.82 -0.37 21.13
CA LYS A 124 15.16 0.01 19.76
C LYS A 124 15.21 -1.21 18.84
N ASN A 125 14.74 -1.04 17.60
CA ASN A 125 14.74 -2.06 16.55
C ASN A 125 13.98 -3.33 16.97
N MET A 126 12.98 -3.18 17.84
CA MET A 126 12.13 -4.27 18.31
C MET A 126 10.76 -4.18 17.65
N LEU A 127 10.42 -5.18 16.85
CA LEU A 127 9.09 -5.31 16.28
C LEU A 127 8.17 -6.01 17.28
N VAL A 128 7.04 -5.38 17.59
CA VAL A 128 5.96 -6.02 18.35
C VAL A 128 4.97 -6.63 17.36
N VAL A 129 4.99 -7.95 17.26
CA VAL A 129 4.10 -8.73 16.41
C VAL A 129 2.79 -8.97 17.14
N GLY A 130 1.69 -8.63 16.46
CA GLY A 130 0.34 -8.77 16.96
C GLY A 130 -0.07 -7.67 17.93
N GLN A 131 -1.38 -7.50 18.06
CA GLN A 131 -2.00 -6.62 19.03
C GLN A 131 -3.29 -7.28 19.51
N ILE A 132 -3.48 -7.32 20.82
CA ILE A 132 -4.66 -7.95 21.43
C ILE A 132 -5.75 -6.91 21.59
N LYS A 133 -6.84 -7.07 20.83
CA LYS A 133 -8.03 -6.23 20.92
C LYS A 133 -9.14 -6.99 21.63
N LYS A 134 -9.93 -6.27 22.44
CA LYS A 134 -11.19 -6.79 22.98
C LYS A 134 -12.28 -6.64 21.92
N VAL A 135 -12.93 -7.74 21.57
CA VAL A 135 -14.13 -7.76 20.75
C VAL A 135 -15.32 -7.78 21.70
N PRO A 136 -16.21 -6.77 21.65
CA PRO A 136 -17.40 -6.73 22.50
C PRO A 136 -18.37 -7.84 22.09
N ALA A 137 -19.28 -8.19 23.00
CA ALA A 137 -20.35 -9.13 22.69
C ALA A 137 -21.28 -8.53 21.63
N VAL A 138 -21.70 -9.36 20.68
CA VAL A 138 -22.75 -9.00 19.71
C VAL A 138 -24.10 -9.40 20.30
N LYS A 139 -25.06 -8.47 20.23
CA LYS A 139 -26.42 -8.67 20.69
C LYS A 139 -27.37 -8.60 19.49
N ASP A 140 -28.43 -9.40 19.51
CA ASP A 140 -29.55 -9.23 18.60
C ASP A 140 -30.40 -8.01 18.97
N ASP A 141 -31.43 -7.73 18.16
CA ASP A 141 -32.36 -6.61 18.36
C ASP A 141 -33.13 -6.69 19.70
N ASN A 142 -33.22 -7.89 20.30
CA ASN A 142 -33.85 -8.14 21.59
C ASN A 142 -32.85 -8.04 22.76
N GLY A 143 -31.59 -7.71 22.48
CA GLY A 143 -30.54 -7.58 23.48
C GLY A 143 -29.94 -8.92 23.94
N ALA A 144 -30.33 -10.05 23.34
CA ALA A 144 -29.76 -11.35 23.63
C ALA A 144 -28.37 -11.47 23.00
N VAL A 145 -27.41 -11.96 23.78
CA VAL A 145 -26.01 -12.12 23.32
C VAL A 145 -25.95 -13.30 22.34
N ILE A 146 -25.75 -12.98 21.06
CA ILE A 146 -25.55 -13.97 19.99
C ILE A 146 -24.08 -14.34 19.82
N GLU A 147 -23.17 -13.44 20.20
CA GLU A 147 -21.73 -13.72 20.21
C GLU A 147 -21.08 -13.16 21.48
N ARG A 148 -20.33 -13.99 22.20
CA ARG A 148 -19.68 -13.58 23.45
C ARG A 148 -18.47 -12.69 23.19
N ALA A 149 -18.24 -11.75 24.10
CA ALA A 149 -17.03 -10.93 24.09
C ALA A 149 -15.79 -11.83 24.20
N HIS A 150 -14.79 -11.57 23.37
CA HIS A 150 -13.57 -12.36 23.33
C HIS A 150 -12.35 -11.48 23.01
N ARG A 151 -11.15 -12.05 23.16
CA ARG A 151 -9.90 -11.40 22.76
C ARG A 151 -9.51 -11.90 21.38
N ARG A 152 -9.16 -10.97 20.49
CA ARG A 152 -8.66 -11.27 19.14
C ARG A 152 -7.26 -10.72 18.98
N ASN A 153 -6.41 -11.47 18.29
CA ASN A 153 -5.13 -10.97 17.82
C ASN A 153 -5.29 -10.34 16.42
N GLN A 154 -4.93 -9.07 16.26
CA GLN A 154 -4.99 -8.38 14.97
C GLN A 154 -4.12 -9.03 13.89
N ILE A 155 -2.99 -9.67 14.23
CA ILE A 155 -2.19 -10.36 13.20
C ILE A 155 -2.93 -11.58 12.62
N LYS A 156 -3.82 -12.21 13.42
CA LYS A 156 -4.70 -13.25 12.90
C LYS A 156 -5.69 -12.67 11.88
N ALA A 157 -6.22 -11.48 12.16
CA ALA A 157 -7.10 -10.77 11.23
C ALA A 157 -6.42 -10.52 9.88
N LEU A 158 -5.17 -10.06 9.91
CA LEU A 158 -4.35 -9.82 8.73
C LEU A 158 -4.04 -11.09 7.96
N VAL A 159 -3.65 -12.16 8.64
CA VAL A 159 -3.43 -13.46 8.00
C VAL A 159 -4.71 -14.01 7.38
N ASP A 160 -5.84 -14.00 8.10
CA ASP A 160 -7.12 -14.50 7.57
C ASP A 160 -7.58 -13.68 6.34
N ALA A 161 -7.49 -12.35 6.40
CA ALA A 161 -7.88 -11.47 5.28
C ALA A 161 -7.01 -11.71 4.04
N THR A 162 -5.70 -11.87 4.22
CA THR A 162 -4.76 -12.10 3.12
C THR A 162 -4.90 -13.49 2.50
N ILE A 163 -5.15 -14.53 3.32
CA ILE A 163 -5.50 -15.87 2.84
C ILE A 163 -6.80 -15.82 2.02
N ASN A 164 -7.81 -15.07 2.47
CA ASN A 164 -9.07 -14.91 1.73
C ASN A 164 -8.89 -14.23 0.36
N ILE A 165 -7.95 -13.28 0.25
CA ILE A 165 -7.62 -12.68 -1.05
C ILE A 165 -6.95 -13.71 -1.97
N GLN A 166 -6.03 -14.52 -1.44
CA GLN A 166 -5.36 -15.56 -2.24
C GLN A 166 -6.28 -16.72 -2.63
N SER A 167 -7.22 -17.09 -1.76
CA SER A 167 -8.19 -18.15 -2.07
C SER A 167 -9.14 -17.72 -3.20
N LYS A 168 -9.54 -16.45 -3.25
CA LYS A 168 -10.25 -15.86 -4.40
C LYS A 168 -9.40 -15.89 -5.69
N ASN A 169 -8.07 -15.84 -5.56
CA ASN A 169 -7.13 -16.06 -6.66
C ASN A 169 -6.82 -17.56 -6.93
N GLY A 170 -7.60 -18.49 -6.36
CA GLY A 170 -7.50 -19.92 -6.60
C GLY A 170 -6.32 -20.61 -5.91
N LYS A 171 -5.70 -19.98 -4.92
CA LYS A 171 -4.54 -20.52 -4.20
C LYS A 171 -4.84 -20.74 -2.73
N THR A 172 -4.48 -21.92 -2.24
CA THR A 172 -4.37 -22.17 -0.80
C THR A 172 -2.97 -21.76 -0.37
N VAL A 173 -2.85 -20.94 0.68
CA VAL A 173 -1.58 -20.38 1.11
C VAL A 173 -1.41 -20.41 2.62
N SER A 174 -0.16 -20.51 3.07
CA SER A 174 0.25 -20.37 4.46
C SER A 174 0.99 -19.06 4.69
N VAL A 175 1.35 -18.79 5.95
CA VAL A 175 2.11 -17.58 6.33
C VAL A 175 3.45 -17.49 5.59
N SER A 176 4.11 -18.61 5.34
CA SER A 176 5.31 -18.74 4.49
C SER A 176 5.18 -18.12 3.09
N ASP A 177 3.97 -18.05 2.54
CA ASP A 177 3.68 -17.53 1.20
C ASP A 177 3.34 -16.03 1.22
N LEU A 178 3.16 -15.43 2.40
CA LEU A 178 2.80 -14.02 2.58
C LEU A 178 4.03 -13.10 2.47
N ARG A 179 4.75 -13.23 1.35
CA ARG A 179 5.93 -12.42 0.99
C ARG A 179 5.59 -11.01 0.51
N TRP A 180 4.31 -10.68 0.40
CA TRP A 180 3.76 -9.44 -0.13
C TRP A 180 2.90 -8.69 0.92
N VAL A 181 2.85 -9.21 2.14
CA VAL A 181 2.18 -8.62 3.29
C VAL A 181 3.25 -8.21 4.28
N TYR A 182 3.27 -6.93 4.65
CA TYR A 182 4.39 -6.33 5.34
C TYR A 182 3.97 -5.63 6.62
N TYR A 183 4.82 -5.73 7.64
CA TYR A 183 4.93 -4.63 8.59
C TYR A 183 5.81 -3.54 7.98
N LEU A 184 5.27 -2.33 7.84
CA LEU A 184 6.04 -1.14 7.46
C LEU A 184 6.54 -0.45 8.72
N CYS A 185 7.83 -0.56 8.96
CA CYS A 185 8.40 -0.20 10.24
C CYS A 185 9.34 1.00 10.16
N GLN A 186 9.19 1.94 11.09
CA GLN A 186 10.18 2.99 11.34
C GLN A 186 11.08 2.61 12.53
N PHE A 187 12.38 2.44 12.26
CA PHE A 187 13.39 2.01 13.24
C PHE A 187 14.66 2.87 13.20
N GLN A 188 15.60 2.63 14.13
CA GLN A 188 16.85 3.40 14.16
C GLN A 188 17.67 3.18 12.89
N ASP A 189 17.63 1.96 12.38
CA ASP A 189 18.39 1.54 11.20
C ASP A 189 17.68 1.92 9.89
N GLY A 190 16.55 2.62 9.95
CA GLY A 190 15.80 3.13 8.79
C GLY A 190 14.35 2.65 8.70
N ILE A 191 13.68 2.99 7.58
CA ILE A 191 12.36 2.46 7.26
C ILE A 191 12.55 1.10 6.60
N LYS A 192 11.92 0.08 7.18
CA LYS A 192 11.99 -1.30 6.68
C LYS A 192 10.59 -1.87 6.48
N ALA A 193 10.43 -2.63 5.42
CA ALA A 193 9.28 -3.51 5.23
C ALA A 193 9.68 -4.94 5.58
N VAL A 194 9.07 -5.49 6.63
CA VAL A 194 9.31 -6.88 7.09
C VAL A 194 8.13 -7.72 6.63
N ALA A 195 8.36 -8.69 5.74
CA ALA A 195 7.30 -9.55 5.25
C ALA A 195 6.84 -10.51 6.36
N LEU A 196 5.55 -10.85 6.41
CA LEU A 196 5.05 -11.80 7.42
C LEU A 196 5.73 -13.18 7.31
N SER A 197 6.07 -13.60 6.09
CA SER A 197 6.83 -14.83 5.85
C SER A 197 8.24 -14.82 6.44
N GLU A 198 8.86 -13.65 6.64
CA GLU A 198 10.21 -13.53 7.21
C GLU A 198 10.22 -13.71 8.74
N ILE A 199 9.05 -13.58 9.36
CA ILE A 199 8.84 -13.70 10.81
C ILE A 199 7.75 -14.73 11.14
N GLU A 200 7.60 -15.73 10.27
CA GLU A 200 6.52 -16.72 10.29
C GLU A 200 6.35 -17.37 11.67
N GLU A 201 7.44 -17.84 12.27
CA GLU A 201 7.39 -18.48 13.60
C GLU A 201 6.78 -17.55 14.64
N SER A 202 7.17 -16.27 14.63
CA SER A 202 6.66 -15.27 15.58
C SER A 202 5.20 -14.90 15.32
N VAL A 203 4.79 -14.86 14.05
CA VAL A 203 3.40 -14.65 13.64
C VAL A 203 2.53 -15.82 14.12
N LEU A 204 2.93 -17.06 13.83
CA LEU A 204 2.19 -18.25 14.24
C LEU A 204 2.14 -18.39 15.76
N LEU A 205 3.24 -18.11 16.46
CA LEU A 205 3.28 -18.10 17.92
C LEU A 205 2.26 -17.10 18.47
N SER A 206 2.31 -15.85 17.99
CA SER A 206 1.41 -14.76 18.39
C SER A 206 -0.07 -15.12 18.17
N ILE A 207 -0.39 -15.73 17.02
CA ILE A 207 -1.75 -16.20 16.70
C ILE A 207 -2.17 -17.31 17.67
N ARG A 208 -1.34 -18.34 17.84
CA ARG A 208 -1.64 -19.53 18.66
C ARG A 208 -1.86 -19.18 20.13
N THR A 209 -1.02 -18.30 20.69
CA THR A 209 -1.08 -17.93 22.11
C THR A 209 -1.98 -16.73 22.39
N VAL A 210 -2.50 -16.07 21.34
CA VAL A 210 -3.28 -14.84 21.44
C VAL A 210 -2.54 -13.80 22.29
N SER A 211 -1.25 -13.61 22.00
CA SER A 211 -0.36 -12.70 22.72
C SER A 211 0.52 -11.89 21.77
N THR A 212 1.03 -10.76 22.26
CA THR A 212 2.07 -10.00 21.55
C THR A 212 3.40 -10.75 21.63
N VAL A 213 4.15 -10.80 20.53
CA VAL A 213 5.49 -11.39 20.46
C VAL A 213 6.48 -10.30 20.07
N LYS A 214 7.64 -10.23 20.74
CA LYS A 214 8.69 -9.25 20.44
C LYS A 214 9.76 -9.90 19.57
N VAL A 215 10.05 -9.30 18.43
CA VAL A 215 11.04 -9.79 17.47
C VAL A 215 12.15 -8.75 17.34
N PRO A 216 13.39 -9.07 17.75
CA PRO A 216 14.53 -8.20 17.48
C PRO A 216 14.83 -8.22 15.99
N LEU A 217 14.89 -7.06 15.36
CA LEU A 217 15.19 -6.97 13.94
C LEU A 217 16.66 -6.71 13.73
N SER A 218 17.34 -7.70 13.17
CA SER A 218 18.71 -7.53 12.68
C SER A 218 18.73 -6.62 11.44
N PRO A 219 19.91 -6.10 11.06
CA PRO A 219 20.09 -5.40 9.80
C PRO A 219 19.62 -6.20 8.57
N THR A 220 19.68 -7.54 8.66
CA THR A 220 19.35 -8.47 7.57
C THR A 220 17.88 -8.82 7.43
N ILE A 221 17.06 -8.57 8.46
CA ILE A 221 15.61 -8.82 8.39
C ILE A 221 14.90 -7.61 7.79
N GLY A 222 14.00 -7.90 6.85
CA GLY A 222 13.24 -6.90 6.11
C GLY A 222 14.05 -6.23 4.99
N ARG A 223 13.35 -5.44 4.19
CA ARG A 223 13.89 -4.72 3.03
C ARG A 223 13.75 -3.23 3.26
N SER A 224 14.67 -2.42 2.71
CA SER A 224 14.43 -0.98 2.66
C SER A 224 13.19 -0.69 1.81
N LEU A 225 12.50 0.41 2.12
CA LEU A 225 11.32 0.82 1.37
C LEU A 225 11.62 1.02 -0.12
N ASP A 226 12.74 1.68 -0.47
CA ASP A 226 13.17 1.84 -1.88
C ASP A 226 13.36 0.48 -2.57
N ALA A 227 14.00 -0.49 -1.91
CA ALA A 227 14.21 -1.81 -2.49
C ALA A 227 12.89 -2.57 -2.72
N LEU A 228 11.94 -2.47 -1.80
CA LEU A 228 10.61 -3.07 -1.94
C LEU A 228 9.82 -2.45 -3.09
N LEU A 229 9.74 -1.13 -3.14
CA LEU A 229 8.98 -0.42 -4.16
C LEU A 229 9.60 -0.62 -5.54
N LYS A 230 10.93 -0.59 -5.66
CA LYS A 230 11.65 -0.92 -6.90
C LYS A 230 11.41 -2.38 -7.33
N CYS A 231 11.29 -3.31 -6.39
CA CYS A 231 10.95 -4.70 -6.67
C CYS A 231 9.52 -4.84 -7.26
N GLY A 232 8.61 -3.91 -6.93
CA GLY A 232 7.26 -3.81 -7.50
C GLY A 232 7.21 -3.42 -8.98
N CYS A 233 8.26 -2.79 -9.52
CA CYS A 233 8.32 -2.39 -10.93
C CYS A 233 9.06 -3.38 -11.85
N ARG A 234 9.62 -4.48 -11.32
CA ARG A 234 10.43 -5.44 -12.11
C ARG A 234 9.57 -6.32 -13.00
N GLN A 235 10.15 -6.91 -14.07
CA GLN A 235 9.41 -7.86 -14.90
C GLN A 235 8.93 -9.10 -14.14
N LYS A 236 9.65 -9.54 -13.10
CA LYS A 236 9.21 -10.61 -12.20
C LYS A 236 9.45 -10.17 -10.77
N THR A 237 8.55 -10.54 -9.87
CA THR A 237 8.62 -10.18 -8.47
C THR A 237 8.19 -11.34 -7.58
N LEU A 238 8.82 -11.44 -6.42
CA LEU A 238 8.43 -12.34 -5.33
C LEU A 238 7.95 -11.56 -4.11
N CYS A 239 7.96 -10.23 -4.19
CA CYS A 239 7.73 -9.32 -3.07
C CYS A 239 6.39 -8.56 -3.23
N TRP A 240 5.67 -8.76 -4.34
CA TRP A 240 4.31 -8.27 -4.56
C TRP A 240 3.45 -9.43 -5.06
N LEU A 241 2.17 -9.42 -4.71
CA LEU A 241 1.20 -10.36 -5.27
C LEU A 241 0.85 -9.93 -6.68
N GLU A 242 1.05 -10.80 -7.66
CA GLU A 242 0.54 -10.59 -9.02
C GLU A 242 -0.94 -10.99 -9.06
N LEU A 243 -1.77 -10.06 -9.52
CA LEU A 243 -3.22 -10.24 -9.56
C LEU A 243 -3.63 -10.70 -10.97
N SER A 244 -4.36 -11.81 -11.03
CA SER A 244 -4.88 -12.38 -12.28
C SER A 244 -6.24 -11.81 -12.70
N THR A 245 -6.93 -11.10 -11.79
CA THR A 245 -8.25 -10.50 -12.00
C THR A 245 -8.35 -9.17 -11.26
N SER A 246 -9.41 -8.39 -11.54
CA SER A 246 -9.70 -7.13 -10.84
C SER A 246 -9.81 -7.33 -9.32
N VAL A 247 -9.35 -6.35 -8.54
CA VAL A 247 -9.43 -6.32 -7.06
C VAL A 247 -10.80 -5.89 -6.53
N GLU A 248 -11.79 -5.79 -7.40
CA GLU A 248 -13.14 -5.32 -7.06
C GLU A 248 -13.79 -6.20 -5.99
N GLY A 249 -14.17 -5.59 -4.86
CA GLY A 249 -14.70 -6.29 -3.69
C GLY A 249 -13.65 -7.12 -2.89
N MET A 250 -12.37 -7.04 -3.24
CA MET A 250 -11.26 -7.60 -2.44
C MET A 250 -10.67 -6.56 -1.49
N LEU A 251 -10.63 -5.30 -1.91
CA LEU A 251 -10.10 -4.16 -1.18
C LEU A 251 -11.18 -3.10 -0.91
N PRO A 252 -10.99 -2.22 0.10
CA PRO A 252 -11.73 -0.98 0.16
C PRO A 252 -11.64 -0.20 -1.17
N PRO A 253 -12.62 0.66 -1.49
CA PRO A 253 -12.51 1.55 -2.64
C PRO A 253 -11.23 2.38 -2.57
N PRO A 254 -10.54 2.60 -3.71
CA PRO A 254 -9.35 3.43 -3.74
C PRO A 254 -9.70 4.88 -3.38
N ILE A 255 -8.78 5.53 -2.67
CA ILE A 255 -8.92 6.94 -2.27
C ILE A 255 -8.49 7.82 -3.45
N ASP A 256 -9.33 8.77 -3.84
CA ASP A 256 -8.96 9.77 -4.84
C ASP A 256 -8.05 10.86 -4.24
N LEU A 257 -6.77 10.78 -4.60
CA LEU A 257 -5.74 11.73 -4.15
C LEU A 257 -5.45 12.82 -5.20
N SER A 258 -6.20 12.87 -6.31
CA SER A 258 -5.94 13.81 -7.42
C SER A 258 -6.02 15.27 -6.98
N ALA A 259 -6.98 15.61 -6.11
CA ALA A 259 -7.09 16.96 -5.56
C ALA A 259 -5.84 17.40 -4.78
N LEU A 260 -5.11 16.47 -4.14
CA LEU A 260 -3.86 16.81 -3.44
C LEU A 260 -2.69 17.00 -4.41
N VAL A 261 -2.70 16.29 -5.54
CA VAL A 261 -1.70 16.46 -6.61
C VAL A 261 -1.82 17.85 -7.24
N GLU A 262 -3.04 18.31 -7.47
CA GLU A 262 -3.32 19.65 -8.04
C GLU A 262 -2.75 20.80 -7.17
N LEU A 263 -2.57 20.57 -5.86
CA LEU A 263 -1.96 21.55 -4.95
C LEU A 263 -0.43 21.65 -5.06
N MET A 264 0.23 20.79 -5.86
CA MET A 264 1.68 20.67 -5.92
C MET A 264 2.23 20.88 -7.35
N PRO A 265 2.00 22.04 -7.99
CA PRO A 265 2.45 22.26 -9.35
C PRO A 265 3.98 22.26 -9.45
N VAL A 266 4.52 21.70 -10.54
CA VAL A 266 5.94 21.80 -10.88
C VAL A 266 6.14 23.01 -11.78
N VAL A 267 7.04 23.89 -11.37
CA VAL A 267 7.41 25.09 -12.11
C VAL A 267 8.90 24.99 -12.43
N VAL A 268 9.26 25.17 -13.70
CA VAL A 268 10.66 25.15 -14.13
C VAL A 268 11.07 26.59 -14.40
N GLY A 269 11.94 27.13 -13.55
CA GLY A 269 12.52 28.44 -13.78
C GLY A 269 13.58 28.38 -14.88
N GLN A 270 13.53 29.32 -15.82
CA GLN A 270 14.64 29.59 -16.74
C GLN A 270 15.41 30.81 -16.25
N GLU A 271 16.73 30.67 -16.14
CA GLU A 271 17.61 31.80 -15.89
C GLU A 271 17.82 32.54 -17.22
N GLY A 272 17.03 33.60 -17.44
CA GLY A 272 17.22 34.53 -18.56
C GLY A 272 18.16 35.68 -18.18
N SER A 273 18.65 36.41 -19.18
CA SER A 273 19.50 37.61 -19.03
C SER A 273 18.85 38.78 -18.26
N THR A 274 17.60 38.64 -17.81
CA THR A 274 16.81 39.65 -17.10
C THR A 274 16.41 39.22 -15.68
N GLY A 275 16.97 38.12 -15.17
CA GLY A 275 16.64 37.56 -13.86
C GLY A 275 15.82 36.26 -13.96
N PRO A 276 15.54 35.60 -12.81
CA PRO A 276 14.81 34.35 -12.78
C PRO A 276 13.37 34.57 -13.25
N LYS A 277 13.00 33.95 -14.38
CA LYS A 277 11.61 33.87 -14.83
C LYS A 277 11.05 32.51 -14.45
N LEU A 278 9.96 32.52 -13.70
CA LEU A 278 9.16 31.32 -13.41
C LEU A 278 8.21 31.12 -14.59
N GLU A 279 8.47 30.11 -15.41
CA GLU A 279 7.49 29.61 -16.37
C GLU A 279 6.82 28.40 -15.73
N PHE A 280 5.49 28.46 -15.57
CA PHE A 280 4.71 27.31 -15.12
C PHE A 280 4.97 26.16 -16.09
N GLY A 281 5.57 25.10 -15.58
CA GLY A 281 6.08 24.01 -16.39
C GLY A 281 4.93 23.14 -16.88
N LEU A 282 4.59 23.34 -18.16
CA LEU A 282 3.85 22.44 -19.05
C LEU A 282 2.37 22.21 -18.72
N ASP A 283 1.58 22.10 -19.78
CA ASP A 283 0.27 21.43 -19.80
C ASP A 283 0.43 19.95 -19.40
N VAL A 284 0.79 19.69 -18.14
CA VAL A 284 0.90 18.35 -17.60
C VAL A 284 -0.54 17.86 -17.44
N ASN A 285 -0.95 16.96 -18.32
CA ASN A 285 -2.21 16.24 -18.17
C ASN A 285 -2.19 15.54 -16.80
N VAL A 286 -2.95 16.08 -15.85
CA VAL A 286 -3.15 15.49 -14.53
C VAL A 286 -3.92 14.19 -14.73
N VAL A 287 -3.22 13.06 -14.63
CA VAL A 287 -3.87 11.74 -14.65
C VAL A 287 -4.31 11.42 -13.23
N LYS A 288 -5.58 11.04 -13.06
CA LYS A 288 -6.15 10.73 -11.76
C LYS A 288 -5.38 9.57 -11.09
N LEU A 289 -5.00 9.73 -9.83
CA LEU A 289 -4.44 8.64 -9.01
C LEU A 289 -5.48 7.53 -8.70
N SER A 290 -6.74 7.73 -9.09
CA SER A 290 -7.89 6.92 -8.72
C SER A 290 -8.66 6.28 -9.88
N GLN A 291 -8.29 6.53 -11.14
CA GLN A 291 -9.05 5.96 -12.25
C GLN A 291 -8.68 4.49 -12.50
N GLN A 292 -9.67 3.62 -12.34
CA GLN A 292 -9.64 2.23 -12.77
C GLN A 292 -9.46 2.21 -14.31
N LEU A 293 -8.37 1.64 -14.80
CA LEU A 293 -8.02 1.61 -16.23
C LEU A 293 -8.55 0.39 -16.97
N VAL A 294 -9.53 -0.29 -16.39
CA VAL A 294 -10.33 -1.29 -17.07
C VAL A 294 -11.79 -0.93 -16.90
N ALA A 295 -12.35 -0.22 -17.88
CA ALA A 295 -13.76 -0.39 -18.17
C ALA A 295 -13.92 -1.84 -18.65
N LEU A 296 -14.49 -2.70 -17.82
CA LEU A 296 -14.91 -4.02 -18.28
C LEU A 296 -15.89 -3.80 -19.45
N PRO A 297 -15.80 -4.59 -20.53
CA PRO A 297 -16.83 -4.55 -21.56
C PRO A 297 -18.18 -4.85 -20.89
N GLU A 298 -19.20 -4.04 -21.20
CA GLU A 298 -20.57 -4.33 -20.75
C GLU A 298 -20.89 -5.80 -21.08
N PRO A 299 -21.41 -6.58 -20.12
CA PRO A 299 -21.76 -7.97 -20.38
C PRO A 299 -22.75 -8.00 -21.54
N ALA A 300 -22.40 -8.74 -22.59
CA ALA A 300 -23.27 -8.93 -23.74
C ALA A 300 -24.67 -9.38 -23.23
N PRO A 301 -25.76 -8.80 -23.75
CA PRO A 301 -27.09 -9.13 -23.28
C PRO A 301 -27.32 -10.63 -23.41
N ILE A 302 -27.72 -11.25 -22.30
CA ILE A 302 -28.05 -12.66 -22.23
C ILE A 302 -29.14 -12.93 -23.29
N PRO A 303 -28.93 -13.83 -24.26
CA PRO A 303 -29.97 -14.17 -25.21
C PRO A 303 -31.17 -14.72 -24.44
N SER A 304 -32.35 -14.16 -24.72
CA SER A 304 -33.60 -14.51 -24.05
C SER A 304 -33.80 -16.02 -24.10
N LYS A 305 -33.71 -16.69 -22.94
CA LYS A 305 -34.08 -18.10 -22.84
C LYS A 305 -35.53 -18.25 -23.28
N ALA A 306 -35.74 -19.13 -24.24
CA ALA A 306 -37.04 -19.52 -24.74
C ALA A 306 -37.99 -19.81 -23.57
N GLN A 307 -39.11 -19.07 -23.55
CA GLN A 307 -40.23 -19.33 -22.66
C GLN A 307 -40.80 -20.72 -22.97
N HIS A 308 -40.36 -21.75 -22.25
CA HIS A 308 -41.16 -22.95 -22.12
C HIS A 308 -42.35 -22.64 -21.20
N ARG A 309 -43.49 -22.39 -21.85
CA ARG A 309 -44.82 -22.36 -21.25
C ARG A 309 -45.05 -23.68 -20.50
N ILE A 310 -45.14 -23.60 -19.18
CA ILE A 310 -45.92 -24.57 -18.41
C ILE A 310 -47.34 -23.98 -18.37
N LYS A 311 -48.26 -24.62 -19.09
CA LYS A 311 -49.70 -24.43 -18.88
C LYS A 311 -50.07 -25.11 -17.56
N ILE A 312 -50.94 -24.42 -16.82
CA ILE A 312 -51.58 -24.81 -15.56
C ILE A 312 -51.97 -26.28 -15.56
#